data_AF-A0A0G0I6D2-F1
#
_entry.id   AF-A0A0G0I6D2-F1
#
_cell.length_a   1.000
_cell.length_b   1.000
_cell.length_c   1.000
_cell.angle_alpha   90.00
_cell.angle_beta   90.00
_cell.angle_gamma   90.00
#
_symmetry.space_group_name_H-M   'P 1'
#
loop_
_entity.id
_entity.type
_entity.pdbx_description
1 polymer ?
#
loop_
_entity_poly.entity_id
_entity_poly.type
_entity_poly.pdbx_seq_one_letter_code
_entity_poly.pdbx_strand_id
1 'polypeptide(L)'
;METKKEGEQKIVQDKENDDEKKKHEFFISIPIRGANLVRSYLKIDENGYNYVSPLGHSNSRDYYIYSVLDEVEKAGISLMNYSEFILGTKAEINGHKSDDSNRRMERNIYSSIVDQMSVWIRKLTEILVEVIGFKKINNNNYFKHYILVHELTKNNRLKTDFNFYFSCKNRNIDFQIENIKTEISEILKTIDQSKCWYVDIKKKTGLATNNLSNFGKRLQELLPSFSPDHKLTIGTSYQSYSSVSGNLHNSIVDKEVDMNMGDVDAYFGQIAILSAHILLVCKDLLGKKPKKGFLSQINRVIKKNDFPGGLLMKITNPKIKVGDFVIAYGDIAEVIKVNKSKFGYKSFRVKYLGNPPLPGISEDEFAARYIKIYKRKIDIVPKIREIIMQNTPNFKVNNKKILDSVRKTLLESWEEMGFKERAYGRIDLAQKKLQEFIAKHNPKQNIQ
;
A
#
# COMPACT_ATOMS: atom_id res chain seq x y z
N MET A 1 6.27 -18.60 45.50
CA MET A 1 5.28 -17.87 44.67
C MET A 1 5.94 -17.29 43.41
N GLU A 2 7.24 -16.97 43.44
CA GLU A 2 8.05 -16.57 42.27
C GLU A 2 8.29 -17.70 41.24
N THR A 3 8.60 -18.91 41.70
CA THR A 3 8.83 -20.08 40.82
C THR A 3 7.62 -20.53 39.99
N LYS A 4 6.39 -20.25 40.44
CA LYS A 4 5.16 -20.50 39.65
C LYS A 4 4.94 -19.45 38.56
N LYS A 5 5.29 -18.19 38.83
CA LYS A 5 5.20 -17.09 37.84
C LYS A 5 6.25 -17.22 36.73
N GLU A 6 7.45 -17.67 37.06
CA GLU A 6 8.51 -17.94 36.08
C GLU A 6 8.17 -19.14 35.17
N GLY A 7 7.58 -20.20 35.74
CA GLY A 7 7.08 -21.34 34.95
C GLY A 7 5.92 -20.99 34.01
N GLU A 8 4.98 -20.15 34.47
CA GLU A 8 3.87 -19.67 33.64
C GLU A 8 4.34 -18.73 32.53
N GLN A 9 5.28 -17.82 32.80
CA GLN A 9 5.84 -16.92 31.78
C GLN A 9 6.63 -17.66 30.70
N LYS A 10 7.40 -18.69 31.08
CA LYS A 10 8.15 -19.51 30.12
C LYS A 10 7.23 -20.31 29.19
N ILE A 11 6.15 -20.88 29.73
CA ILE A 11 5.15 -21.63 28.93
C ILE A 11 4.41 -20.71 27.95
N VAL A 12 4.13 -19.46 28.33
CA VAL A 12 3.50 -18.47 27.42
C VAL A 12 4.47 -18.08 26.31
N GLN A 13 5.73 -17.82 26.63
CA GLN A 13 6.76 -17.43 25.68
C GLN A 13 7.10 -18.55 24.67
N ASP A 14 7.15 -19.81 25.13
CA ASP A 14 7.36 -20.96 24.25
C ASP A 14 6.19 -21.20 23.28
N LYS A 15 4.95 -20.92 23.72
CA LYS A 15 3.76 -21.00 22.86
C LYS A 15 3.71 -19.86 21.83
N GLU A 16 4.04 -18.63 22.23
CA GLU A 16 4.10 -17.48 21.31
C GLU A 16 5.15 -17.70 20.21
N ASN A 17 6.31 -18.25 20.54
CA ASN A 17 7.36 -18.59 19.58
C ASN A 17 6.92 -19.69 18.59
N ASP A 18 6.18 -20.72 19.06
CA ASP A 18 5.66 -21.79 18.20
C ASP A 18 4.55 -21.28 17.25
N ASP A 19 3.67 -20.41 17.74
CA ASP A 19 2.63 -19.79 16.92
C ASP A 19 3.22 -18.84 15.86
N GLU A 20 4.28 -18.10 16.18
CA GLU A 20 4.99 -17.24 15.23
C GLU A 20 5.70 -18.06 14.15
N LYS A 21 6.38 -19.14 14.52
CA LYS A 21 6.99 -20.06 13.57
C LYS A 21 5.96 -20.65 12.60
N LYS A 22 4.82 -21.11 13.11
CA LYS A 22 3.70 -21.61 12.29
C LYS A 22 3.15 -20.54 11.34
N LYS A 23 3.04 -19.29 11.79
CA LYS A 23 2.65 -18.15 10.95
C LYS A 23 3.63 -17.96 9.79
N HIS A 24 4.93 -18.00 10.06
CA HIS A 24 5.97 -17.86 9.04
C HIS A 24 5.95 -19.01 8.03
N GLU A 25 5.89 -20.26 8.50
CA GLU A 25 5.75 -21.45 7.66
C GLU A 25 4.50 -21.36 6.77
N PHE A 26 3.38 -20.89 7.32
CA PHE A 26 2.17 -20.66 6.54
C PHE A 26 2.40 -19.62 5.45
N PHE A 27 3.00 -18.46 5.77
CA PHE A 27 3.26 -17.41 4.77
C PHE A 27 4.24 -17.84 3.68
N ILE A 28 5.29 -18.59 4.01
CA ILE A 28 6.22 -19.19 3.04
C ILE A 28 5.51 -20.19 2.13
N SER A 29 4.58 -20.98 2.70
CA SER A 29 3.85 -22.00 1.93
C SER A 29 2.94 -21.40 0.85
N ILE A 30 2.48 -20.15 1.01
CA ILE A 30 1.61 -19.47 0.05
C ILE A 30 2.24 -19.42 -1.35
N PRO A 31 3.39 -18.73 -1.57
CA PRO A 31 4.02 -18.67 -2.88
C PRO A 31 4.46 -20.05 -3.39
N ILE A 32 5.09 -20.89 -2.55
CA ILE A 32 5.69 -22.15 -3.02
C ILE A 32 4.62 -23.20 -3.34
N ARG A 33 3.78 -23.55 -2.36
CA ARG A 33 2.74 -24.57 -2.54
C ARG A 33 1.65 -24.06 -3.47
N GLY A 34 1.33 -22.77 -3.38
CA GLY A 34 0.35 -22.12 -4.23
C GLY A 34 0.79 -22.10 -5.69
N ALA A 35 2.04 -21.70 -6.00
CA ALA A 35 2.54 -21.68 -7.36
C ALA A 35 2.55 -23.08 -7.98
N ASN A 36 3.06 -24.08 -7.27
CA ASN A 36 3.06 -25.47 -7.72
C ASN A 36 1.64 -26.00 -7.99
N LEU A 37 0.67 -25.64 -7.16
CA LEU A 37 -0.73 -26.01 -7.41
C LEU A 37 -1.30 -25.33 -8.65
N VAL A 38 -1.01 -24.05 -8.91
CA VAL A 38 -1.48 -23.38 -10.14
C VAL A 38 -0.77 -23.94 -11.37
N ARG A 39 0.53 -24.23 -11.27
CA ARG A 39 1.37 -24.80 -12.34
C ARG A 39 0.82 -26.14 -12.83
N SER A 40 0.28 -26.96 -11.93
CA SER A 40 -0.37 -28.24 -12.28
C SER A 40 -1.58 -28.13 -13.22
N TYR A 41 -2.15 -26.93 -13.41
CA TYR A 41 -3.24 -26.70 -14.36
C TYR A 41 -2.77 -26.24 -15.75
N LEU A 42 -1.49 -25.91 -15.89
CA LEU A 42 -0.92 -25.45 -17.15
C LEU A 42 -0.56 -26.64 -18.03
N LYS A 43 -0.59 -26.43 -19.35
CA LYS A 43 -0.15 -27.43 -20.34
C LYS A 43 1.30 -27.24 -20.77
N ILE A 44 2.10 -26.60 -19.92
CA ILE A 44 3.52 -26.34 -20.14
C ILE A 44 4.29 -26.88 -18.94
N ASP A 45 5.35 -27.62 -19.22
CA ASP A 45 6.30 -28.13 -18.24
C ASP A 45 7.60 -27.32 -18.30
N GLU A 46 8.54 -27.65 -17.42
CA GLU A 46 9.82 -26.93 -17.29
C GLU A 46 10.65 -26.98 -18.58
N ASN A 47 10.67 -28.12 -19.25
CA ASN A 47 11.39 -28.28 -20.52
C ASN A 47 10.74 -27.42 -21.62
N GLY A 48 9.42 -27.46 -21.73
CA GLY A 48 8.68 -26.62 -22.65
C GLY A 48 8.93 -25.13 -22.38
N TYR A 49 8.97 -24.72 -21.12
CA TYR A 49 9.21 -23.34 -20.74
C TYR A 49 10.63 -22.84 -21.05
N ASN A 50 11.66 -23.65 -20.78
CA ASN A 50 13.06 -23.23 -20.91
C ASN A 50 13.60 -23.30 -22.34
N TYR A 51 13.17 -24.29 -23.12
CA TYR A 51 13.77 -24.56 -24.44
C TYR A 51 12.97 -23.99 -25.61
N VAL A 52 11.70 -23.64 -25.41
CA VAL A 52 10.89 -23.01 -26.46
C VAL A 52 10.95 -21.49 -26.30
N SER A 53 11.18 -20.80 -27.42
CA SER A 53 11.14 -19.33 -27.44
C SER A 53 9.78 -18.83 -26.90
N PRO A 54 9.73 -17.71 -26.15
CA PRO A 54 8.48 -17.11 -25.69
C PRO A 54 7.43 -16.95 -26.80
N LEU A 55 7.90 -16.68 -28.03
CA LEU A 55 7.06 -16.48 -29.22
C LEU A 55 6.63 -17.78 -29.90
N GLY A 56 7.27 -18.90 -29.58
CA GLY A 56 7.00 -20.22 -30.13
C GLY A 56 5.84 -20.96 -29.47
N HIS A 57 5.34 -20.47 -28.33
CA HIS A 57 4.22 -21.10 -27.64
C HIS A 57 2.88 -20.80 -28.33
N SER A 58 2.15 -21.86 -28.68
CA SER A 58 0.78 -21.75 -29.21
C SER A 58 -0.21 -21.14 -28.21
N ASN A 59 0.00 -21.42 -26.91
CA ASN A 59 -0.76 -20.87 -25.81
C ASN A 59 0.09 -19.87 -25.01
N SER A 60 0.10 -18.62 -25.48
CA SER A 60 0.80 -17.49 -24.86
C SER A 60 0.27 -17.16 -23.45
N ARG A 61 -1.00 -17.44 -23.16
CA ARG A 61 -1.54 -17.27 -21.80
C ARG A 61 -0.86 -18.20 -20.81
N ASP A 62 -0.76 -19.49 -21.15
CA ASP A 62 -0.16 -20.48 -20.24
C ASP A 62 1.33 -20.18 -20.03
N TYR A 63 2.06 -19.76 -21.07
CA TYR A 63 3.44 -19.29 -20.96
C TYR A 63 3.57 -18.08 -20.00
N TYR A 64 2.75 -17.03 -20.21
CA TYR A 64 2.76 -15.84 -19.35
C TYR A 64 2.47 -16.20 -17.88
N ILE A 65 1.47 -17.05 -17.64
CA ILE A 65 1.15 -17.48 -16.28
C ILE A 65 2.31 -18.29 -15.69
N TYR A 66 2.96 -19.17 -16.45
CA TYR A 66 4.12 -19.91 -15.96
C TYR A 66 5.24 -18.97 -15.50
N SER A 67 5.60 -17.96 -16.32
CA SER A 67 6.59 -16.94 -15.94
C SER A 67 6.20 -16.18 -14.67
N VAL A 68 4.91 -15.86 -14.51
CA VAL A 68 4.40 -15.24 -13.28
C VAL A 68 4.59 -16.15 -12.07
N LEU A 69 4.34 -17.45 -12.21
CA LEU A 69 4.49 -18.42 -11.13
C LEU A 69 5.95 -18.59 -10.71
N ASP A 70 6.90 -18.53 -11.64
CA ASP A 70 8.33 -18.54 -11.31
C ASP A 70 8.73 -17.35 -10.44
N GLU A 71 8.22 -16.15 -10.75
CA GLU A 71 8.50 -14.95 -9.96
C GLU A 71 7.85 -15.03 -8.56
N VAL A 72 6.65 -15.63 -8.45
CA VAL A 72 6.01 -15.90 -7.16
C VAL A 72 6.81 -16.91 -6.34
N GLU A 73 7.29 -17.99 -6.96
CA GLU A 73 8.06 -19.03 -6.27
C GLU A 73 9.44 -18.53 -5.82
N LYS A 74 10.13 -17.73 -6.64
CA LYS A 74 11.37 -17.04 -6.25
C LYS A 74 11.18 -16.10 -5.05
N ALA A 75 10.03 -15.39 -4.99
CA ALA A 75 9.69 -14.59 -3.82
C ALA A 75 9.48 -15.48 -2.58
N GLY A 76 8.86 -16.66 -2.75
CA GLY A 76 8.70 -17.65 -1.68
C GLY A 76 10.02 -18.21 -1.15
N ILE A 77 10.97 -18.51 -2.03
CA ILE A 77 12.33 -18.92 -1.63
C ILE A 77 13.00 -17.79 -0.83
N SER A 78 12.83 -16.53 -1.24
CA SER A 78 13.37 -15.39 -0.51
C SER A 78 12.74 -15.22 0.87
N LEU A 79 11.43 -15.51 1.02
CA LEU A 79 10.77 -15.53 2.33
C LEU A 79 11.37 -16.58 3.28
N MET A 80 11.88 -17.71 2.78
CA MET A 80 12.57 -18.69 3.66
C MET A 80 13.76 -18.03 4.35
N ASN A 81 14.62 -17.35 3.58
CA ASN A 81 15.80 -16.66 4.10
C ASN A 81 15.41 -15.54 5.08
N TYR A 82 14.37 -14.76 4.77
CA TYR A 82 13.92 -13.69 5.67
C TYR A 82 13.30 -14.21 6.95
N SER A 83 12.63 -15.36 6.90
CA SER A 83 12.06 -15.99 8.09
C SER A 83 13.15 -16.44 9.05
N GLU A 84 14.25 -17.01 8.54
CA GLU A 84 15.40 -17.38 9.36
C GLU A 84 15.97 -16.14 10.08
N PHE A 85 16.11 -15.03 9.36
CA PHE A 85 16.53 -13.76 9.95
C PHE A 85 15.57 -13.28 11.06
N ILE A 86 14.26 -13.16 10.78
CA ILE A 86 13.29 -12.64 11.74
C ILE A 86 13.22 -13.49 13.01
N LEU A 87 13.17 -14.82 12.86
CA LEU A 87 13.09 -15.76 13.97
C LEU A 87 14.42 -15.84 14.76
N GLY A 88 15.56 -15.77 14.07
CA GLY A 88 16.88 -15.78 14.67
C GLY A 88 17.18 -14.52 15.49
N THR A 89 16.92 -13.34 14.92
CA THR A 89 17.23 -12.06 15.58
C THR A 89 16.34 -11.78 16.80
N LYS A 90 15.07 -12.20 16.79
CA LYS A 90 14.19 -12.04 17.97
C LYS A 90 14.63 -12.88 19.18
N ALA A 91 15.34 -13.99 18.95
CA ALA A 91 15.87 -14.81 20.04
C ALA A 91 17.05 -14.15 20.77
N GLU A 92 17.75 -13.20 20.13
CA GLU A 92 18.99 -12.60 20.64
C GLU A 92 18.80 -11.22 21.32
N ILE A 93 17.67 -10.53 21.11
CA ILE A 93 17.45 -9.13 21.57
C ILE A 93 17.14 -8.99 23.08
N ASN A 94 16.96 -10.09 23.81
CA ASN A 94 16.74 -10.05 25.25
C ASN A 94 18.06 -9.80 26.02
N GLY A 95 18.60 -8.57 26.04
CA GLY A 95 19.64 -8.27 27.04
C GLY A 95 20.49 -7.00 26.96
N HIS A 96 20.47 -6.18 25.91
CA HIS A 96 21.46 -5.09 25.80
C HIS A 96 20.86 -3.68 25.73
N LYS A 97 21.30 -2.82 26.65
CA LYS A 97 21.05 -1.38 26.61
C LYS A 97 21.79 -0.81 25.39
N SER A 98 21.05 -0.28 24.43
CA SER A 98 21.62 0.24 23.17
C SER A 98 22.42 1.52 23.41
N ASP A 99 23.74 1.48 23.22
CA ASP A 99 24.54 2.66 22.90
C ASP A 99 24.20 3.18 21.49
N ASP A 100 24.52 4.43 21.17
CA ASP A 100 24.18 5.08 19.88
C ASP A 100 24.78 4.33 18.68
N SER A 101 25.95 3.72 18.88
CA SER A 101 26.62 2.83 17.92
C SER A 101 25.78 1.59 17.56
N ASN A 102 25.11 0.98 18.55
CA ASN A 102 24.24 -0.18 18.37
C ASN A 102 22.94 0.18 17.65
N ARG A 103 22.37 1.37 17.93
CA ARG A 103 21.15 1.84 17.25
C ARG A 103 21.36 2.06 15.76
N ARG A 104 22.49 2.66 15.38
CA ARG A 104 22.84 2.83 13.96
C ARG A 104 22.97 1.48 13.26
N MET A 105 23.62 0.51 13.91
CA MET A 105 23.81 -0.83 13.34
C MET A 105 22.46 -1.55 13.17
N GLU A 106 21.62 -1.57 14.21
CA GLU A 106 20.27 -2.14 14.15
C GLU A 106 19.45 -1.52 13.02
N ARG A 107 19.42 -0.18 12.94
CA ARG A 107 18.72 0.53 11.86
C ARG A 107 19.23 0.10 10.48
N ASN A 108 20.54 0.08 10.28
CA ASN A 108 21.13 -0.30 8.99
C ASN A 108 20.84 -1.77 8.61
N ILE A 109 20.83 -2.68 9.59
CA ILE A 109 20.46 -4.09 9.38
C ILE A 109 19.01 -4.18 8.91
N TYR A 110 18.07 -3.54 9.63
CA TYR A 110 16.65 -3.58 9.27
C TYR A 110 16.38 -2.92 7.93
N SER A 111 16.95 -1.74 7.66
CA SER A 111 16.82 -1.06 6.37
C SER A 111 17.34 -1.92 5.21
N SER A 112 18.51 -2.56 5.36
CA SER A 112 19.07 -3.45 4.33
C SER A 112 18.15 -4.64 4.00
N ILE A 113 17.52 -5.24 5.01
CA ILE A 113 16.54 -6.32 4.78
C ILE A 113 15.28 -5.77 4.09
N VAL A 114 14.79 -4.60 4.51
CA VAL A 114 13.65 -3.94 3.88
C VAL A 114 13.93 -3.59 2.42
N ASP A 115 15.13 -3.14 2.07
CA ASP A 115 15.52 -2.85 0.68
C ASP A 115 15.46 -4.11 -0.18
N GLN A 116 15.96 -5.23 0.34
CA GLN A 116 15.86 -6.54 -0.33
C GLN A 116 14.40 -6.97 -0.52
N MET A 117 13.57 -6.87 0.53
CA MET A 117 12.14 -7.17 0.46
C MET A 117 11.39 -6.24 -0.51
N SER A 118 11.83 -4.98 -0.63
CA SER A 118 11.23 -3.98 -1.52
C SER A 118 11.36 -4.39 -2.99
N VAL A 119 12.41 -5.12 -3.37
CA VAL A 119 12.55 -5.71 -4.72
C VAL A 119 11.36 -6.64 -5.02
N TRP A 120 11.03 -7.54 -4.09
CA TRP A 120 9.94 -8.49 -4.25
C TRP A 120 8.58 -7.83 -4.21
N ILE A 121 8.36 -6.90 -3.28
CA ILE A 121 7.10 -6.15 -3.22
C ILE A 121 6.87 -5.39 -4.52
N ARG A 122 7.91 -4.73 -5.07
CA ARG A 122 7.82 -4.04 -6.35
C ARG A 122 7.44 -4.99 -7.49
N LYS A 123 8.19 -6.09 -7.68
CA LYS A 123 7.94 -7.07 -8.75
C LYS A 123 6.56 -7.68 -8.65
N LEU A 124 6.15 -8.14 -7.47
CA LEU A 124 4.85 -8.74 -7.24
C LEU A 124 3.71 -7.72 -7.39
N THR A 125 3.94 -6.45 -7.05
CA THR A 125 2.97 -5.38 -7.30
C THR A 125 2.77 -5.15 -8.80
N GLU A 126 3.85 -5.07 -9.57
CA GLU A 126 3.79 -4.98 -11.03
C GLU A 126 3.02 -6.16 -11.63
N ILE A 127 3.38 -7.39 -11.24
CA ILE A 127 2.70 -8.62 -11.66
C ILE A 127 1.21 -8.59 -11.29
N LEU A 128 0.86 -8.22 -10.05
CA LEU A 128 -0.53 -8.23 -9.59
C LEU A 128 -1.41 -7.27 -10.43
N VAL A 129 -0.89 -6.07 -10.72
CA VAL A 129 -1.58 -5.11 -11.59
C VAL A 129 -1.80 -5.73 -12.98
N GLU A 130 -0.80 -6.38 -13.54
CA GLU A 130 -0.89 -6.97 -14.88
C GLU A 130 -1.85 -8.15 -14.96
N VAL A 131 -1.78 -9.11 -14.02
CA VAL A 131 -2.70 -10.26 -14.02
C VAL A 131 -4.15 -9.81 -13.81
N ILE A 132 -4.40 -8.75 -13.05
CA ILE A 132 -5.74 -8.14 -12.93
C ILE A 132 -6.15 -7.49 -14.26
N GLY A 133 -5.24 -6.82 -14.95
CA GLY A 133 -5.46 -6.28 -16.28
C GLY A 133 -5.90 -7.38 -17.26
N PHE A 134 -5.16 -8.48 -17.30
CA PHE A 134 -5.50 -9.65 -18.13
C PHE A 134 -6.79 -10.35 -17.72
N LYS A 135 -7.19 -10.27 -16.44
CA LYS A 135 -8.49 -10.83 -16.00
C LYS A 135 -9.67 -10.17 -16.72
N LYS A 136 -9.54 -8.90 -17.16
CA LYS A 136 -10.55 -8.22 -17.97
C LYS A 136 -10.55 -8.64 -19.44
N ILE A 137 -9.40 -9.08 -19.95
CA ILE A 137 -9.16 -9.42 -21.36
C ILE A 137 -8.49 -10.79 -21.47
N ASN A 138 -9.18 -11.82 -20.98
CA ASN A 138 -8.66 -13.19 -20.95
C ASN A 138 -8.75 -13.85 -22.33
N ASN A 139 -7.94 -13.39 -23.28
CA ASN A 139 -7.85 -13.89 -24.64
C ASN A 139 -6.37 -14.02 -25.04
N ASN A 140 -6.03 -15.17 -25.62
CA ASN A 140 -4.65 -15.55 -25.96
C ASN A 140 -3.92 -14.53 -26.85
N ASN A 141 -4.63 -13.87 -27.78
CA ASN A 141 -4.01 -12.89 -28.69
C ASN A 141 -3.50 -11.65 -27.94
N TYR A 142 -4.16 -11.24 -26.86
CA TYR A 142 -3.67 -10.14 -26.02
C TYR A 142 -2.40 -10.55 -25.26
N PHE A 143 -2.33 -11.77 -24.72
CA PHE A 143 -1.10 -12.29 -24.11
C PHE A 143 0.04 -12.37 -25.13
N LYS A 144 -0.25 -12.88 -26.34
CA LYS A 144 0.75 -12.93 -27.43
C LYS A 144 1.24 -11.54 -27.80
N HIS A 145 0.33 -10.58 -27.99
CA HIS A 145 0.67 -9.18 -28.27
C HIS A 145 1.54 -8.58 -27.15
N TYR A 146 1.18 -8.81 -25.88
CA TYR A 146 1.97 -8.34 -24.74
C TYR A 146 3.40 -8.88 -24.75
N ILE A 147 3.59 -10.19 -24.96
CA ILE A 147 4.91 -10.82 -25.02
C ILE A 147 5.73 -10.25 -26.18
N LEU A 148 5.14 -10.09 -27.37
CA LEU A 148 5.81 -9.49 -28.53
C LEU A 148 6.28 -8.06 -28.26
N VAL A 149 5.45 -7.24 -27.63
CA VAL A 149 5.82 -5.85 -27.30
C VAL A 149 6.95 -5.80 -26.25
N HIS A 150 6.96 -6.74 -25.30
CA HIS A 150 8.07 -6.90 -24.36
C HIS A 150 9.37 -7.30 -25.06
N GLU A 151 9.34 -8.29 -25.95
CA GLU A 151 10.55 -8.73 -26.67
C GLU A 151 11.05 -7.64 -27.64
N LEU A 152 10.13 -6.91 -28.29
CA LEU A 152 10.49 -5.74 -29.10
C LEU A 152 11.19 -4.66 -28.27
N THR A 153 10.66 -4.38 -27.06
CA THR A 153 11.26 -3.39 -26.15
C THR A 153 12.66 -3.80 -25.73
N LYS A 154 12.86 -5.08 -25.39
CA LYS A 154 14.15 -5.66 -25.04
C LYS A 154 15.16 -5.57 -26.20
N ASN A 155 14.75 -5.97 -27.40
CA ASN A 155 15.62 -5.92 -28.59
C ASN A 155 15.98 -4.49 -29.00
N ASN A 156 15.04 -3.54 -28.88
CA ASN A 156 15.33 -2.12 -29.10
C ASN A 156 16.34 -1.58 -28.09
N ARG A 157 16.21 -1.91 -26.79
CA ARG A 157 17.20 -1.51 -25.77
C ARG A 157 18.58 -2.09 -26.07
N LEU A 158 18.65 -3.38 -26.39
CA LEU A 158 19.92 -4.02 -26.74
C LEU A 158 20.57 -3.39 -27.97
N LYS A 159 19.78 -3.07 -29.01
CA LYS A 159 20.24 -2.32 -30.18
C LYS A 159 20.77 -0.93 -29.80
N THR A 160 20.06 -0.20 -28.94
CA THR A 160 20.49 1.11 -28.46
C THR A 160 21.79 1.02 -27.68
N ASP A 161 21.93 0.06 -26.76
CA ASP A 161 23.15 -0.18 -25.99
C ASP A 161 24.34 -0.52 -26.91
N PHE A 162 24.14 -1.42 -27.87
CA PHE A 162 25.16 -1.81 -28.83
C PHE A 162 25.66 -0.62 -29.66
N ASN A 163 24.74 0.22 -30.11
CA ASN A 163 25.08 1.41 -30.86
C ASN A 163 25.74 2.48 -29.96
N PHE A 164 25.24 2.70 -28.74
CA PHE A 164 25.71 3.78 -27.87
C PHE A 164 27.05 3.46 -27.20
N TYR A 165 27.18 2.29 -26.59
CA TYR A 165 28.38 1.91 -25.82
C TYR A 165 29.46 1.25 -26.68
N PHE A 166 29.08 0.60 -27.78
CA PHE A 166 30.01 -0.19 -28.60
C PHE A 166 30.08 0.27 -30.06
N SER A 167 29.31 1.28 -30.47
CA SER A 167 29.26 1.80 -31.85
C SER A 167 29.03 0.71 -32.90
N CYS A 168 28.38 -0.40 -32.54
CA CYS A 168 28.22 -1.56 -33.42
C CYS A 168 26.77 -1.71 -33.91
N LYS A 169 26.63 -2.07 -35.20
CA LYS A 169 25.34 -2.38 -35.82
C LYS A 169 25.16 -3.89 -35.90
N ASN A 170 24.11 -4.41 -35.26
CA ASN A 170 23.82 -5.84 -35.25
C ASN A 170 22.62 -6.15 -36.16
N ARG A 171 22.93 -6.69 -37.34
CA ARG A 171 21.91 -7.07 -38.35
C ARG A 171 20.95 -8.16 -37.88
N ASN A 172 21.38 -9.05 -36.97
CA ASN A 172 20.50 -10.09 -36.43
C ASN A 172 19.42 -9.48 -35.54
N ILE A 173 19.80 -8.52 -34.69
CA ILE A 173 18.83 -7.78 -33.86
C ILE A 173 17.89 -6.96 -34.74
N ASP A 174 18.41 -6.32 -35.79
CA ASP A 174 17.58 -5.58 -36.75
C ASP A 174 16.53 -6.48 -37.41
N PHE A 175 16.93 -7.67 -37.88
CA PHE A 175 16.02 -8.66 -38.46
C PHE A 175 14.93 -9.10 -37.46
N GLN A 176 15.32 -9.40 -36.22
CA GLN A 176 14.37 -9.79 -35.17
C GLN A 176 13.36 -8.67 -34.87
N ILE A 177 13.81 -7.42 -34.80
CA ILE A 177 12.95 -6.25 -34.59
C ILE A 177 11.90 -6.14 -35.69
N GLU A 178 12.29 -6.25 -36.97
CA GLU A 178 11.36 -6.14 -38.09
C GLU A 178 10.39 -7.33 -38.15
N ASN A 179 10.85 -8.54 -37.85
CA ASN A 179 9.98 -9.71 -37.76
C ASN A 179 8.92 -9.54 -36.66
N ILE A 180 9.33 -9.11 -35.45
CA ILE A 180 8.40 -8.87 -34.35
C ILE A 180 7.41 -7.75 -34.68
N LYS A 181 7.83 -6.66 -35.33
CA LYS A 181 6.92 -5.59 -35.78
C LYS A 181 5.87 -6.09 -36.77
N THR A 182 6.26 -6.99 -37.66
CA THR A 182 5.34 -7.62 -38.62
C THR A 182 4.30 -8.45 -37.87
N GLU A 183 4.74 -9.31 -36.94
CA GLU A 183 3.83 -10.11 -36.11
C GLU A 183 2.89 -9.26 -35.25
N ILE A 184 3.38 -8.17 -34.65
CA ILE A 184 2.54 -7.22 -33.91
C ILE A 184 1.47 -6.63 -34.84
N SER A 185 1.85 -6.22 -36.05
CA SER A 185 0.92 -5.63 -37.02
C SER A 185 -0.19 -6.60 -37.42
N GLU A 186 0.12 -7.89 -37.58
CA GLU A 186 -0.89 -8.92 -37.85
C GLU A 186 -1.82 -9.16 -36.65
N ILE A 187 -1.28 -9.27 -35.44
CA ILE A 187 -2.11 -9.50 -34.25
C ILE A 187 -3.02 -8.31 -33.97
N LEU A 188 -2.54 -7.07 -34.18
CA LEU A 188 -3.33 -5.84 -34.01
C LEU A 188 -4.57 -5.78 -34.92
N LYS A 189 -4.62 -6.55 -36.02
CA LYS A 189 -5.83 -6.71 -36.84
C LYS A 189 -6.87 -7.62 -36.20
N THR A 190 -6.46 -8.48 -35.26
CA THR A 190 -7.29 -9.51 -34.62
C THR A 190 -7.78 -9.11 -33.22
N ILE A 191 -7.24 -8.04 -32.64
CA ILE A 191 -7.58 -7.58 -31.28
C ILE A 191 -8.14 -6.16 -31.31
N ASP A 192 -9.00 -5.86 -30.34
CA ASP A 192 -9.47 -4.50 -30.08
C ASP A 192 -8.36 -3.73 -29.35
N GLN A 193 -7.73 -2.81 -30.06
CA GLN A 193 -6.59 -2.02 -29.61
C GLN A 193 -6.93 -1.08 -28.45
N SER A 194 -8.20 -0.67 -28.31
CA SER A 194 -8.65 0.21 -27.22
C SER A 194 -8.56 -0.46 -25.85
N LYS A 195 -8.47 -1.80 -25.82
CA LYS A 195 -8.35 -2.61 -24.61
C LYS A 195 -6.91 -2.93 -24.22
N CYS A 196 -5.93 -2.52 -25.01
CA CYS A 196 -4.51 -2.77 -24.76
C CYS A 196 -3.95 -1.81 -23.69
N TRP A 197 -4.41 -1.96 -22.44
CA TRP A 197 -4.02 -1.15 -21.27
C TRP A 197 -2.49 -1.14 -20.98
N TYR A 198 -1.75 -2.08 -21.57
CA TYR A 198 -0.30 -2.24 -21.35
C TYR A 198 0.57 -1.49 -22.36
N VAL A 199 0.02 -0.94 -23.44
CA VAL A 199 0.77 -0.14 -24.43
C VAL A 199 0.31 1.32 -24.45
N ASP A 200 1.17 2.23 -24.90
CA ASP A 200 0.77 3.61 -25.11
C ASP A 200 -0.21 3.71 -26.30
N ILE A 201 -1.23 4.57 -26.17
CA ILE A 201 -2.22 4.84 -27.23
C ILE A 201 -1.90 6.18 -27.89
N LYS A 202 -1.88 6.23 -29.22
CA LYS A 202 -1.70 7.47 -29.99
C LYS A 202 -2.91 8.39 -29.81
N LYS A 203 -2.72 9.55 -29.16
CA LYS A 203 -3.80 10.51 -28.85
C LYS A 203 -4.67 10.92 -30.04
N LYS A 204 -4.09 11.04 -31.24
CA LYS A 204 -4.81 11.49 -32.45
C LYS A 204 -5.67 10.39 -33.08
N THR A 205 -5.25 9.13 -32.99
CA THR A 205 -5.88 8.02 -33.73
C THR A 205 -6.55 6.99 -32.83
N GLY A 206 -6.27 7.02 -31.52
CA GLY A 206 -6.76 5.99 -30.58
C GLY A 206 -6.12 4.61 -30.77
N LEU A 207 -5.10 4.50 -31.62
CA LEU A 207 -4.46 3.23 -31.96
C LEU A 207 -3.33 2.90 -30.99
N ALA A 208 -3.16 1.60 -30.74
CA ALA A 208 -2.06 1.07 -29.94
C ALA A 208 -0.71 1.38 -30.59
N THR A 209 0.29 1.69 -29.77
CA THR A 209 1.69 1.79 -30.19
C THR A 209 2.43 0.49 -29.87
N ASN A 210 3.64 0.38 -30.41
CA ASN A 210 4.56 -0.72 -30.09
C ASN A 210 5.38 -0.46 -28.81
N ASN A 211 5.00 0.54 -28.01
CA ASN A 211 5.71 0.93 -26.81
C ASN A 211 4.90 0.52 -25.58
N LEU A 212 5.55 -0.12 -24.62
CA LEU A 212 4.96 -0.38 -23.32
C LEU A 212 4.63 0.94 -22.62
N SER A 213 3.43 1.02 -22.08
CA SER A 213 3.06 2.09 -21.19
C SER A 213 3.81 1.95 -19.86
N ASN A 214 4.21 3.07 -19.26
CA ASN A 214 4.88 3.04 -17.96
C ASN A 214 3.93 2.50 -16.87
N PHE A 215 4.50 1.93 -15.80
CA PHE A 215 3.72 1.35 -14.71
C PHE A 215 2.70 2.32 -14.10
N GLY A 216 3.05 3.60 -13.94
CA GLY A 216 2.14 4.61 -13.40
C GLY A 216 0.86 4.75 -14.22
N LYS A 217 0.94 4.77 -15.56
CA LYS A 217 -0.22 4.77 -16.46
C LYS A 217 -1.05 3.50 -16.31
N ARG A 218 -0.40 2.32 -16.33
CA ARG A 218 -1.06 1.01 -16.17
C ARG A 218 -1.83 0.92 -14.86
N LEU A 219 -1.18 1.31 -13.75
CA LEU A 219 -1.82 1.37 -12.44
C LEU A 219 -3.00 2.34 -12.44
N GLN A 220 -2.84 3.54 -13.00
CA GLN A 220 -3.90 4.55 -13.04
C GLN A 220 -5.15 4.07 -13.78
N GLU A 221 -4.97 3.37 -14.90
CA GLU A 221 -6.04 2.83 -15.73
C GLU A 221 -6.76 1.66 -15.04
N LEU A 222 -6.02 0.80 -14.33
CA LEU A 222 -6.57 -0.39 -13.71
C LEU A 222 -7.08 -0.18 -12.28
N LEU A 223 -6.62 0.84 -11.56
CA LEU A 223 -7.00 1.13 -10.18
C LEU A 223 -8.53 1.15 -9.92
N PRO A 224 -9.40 1.68 -10.81
CA PRO A 224 -10.85 1.63 -10.61
C PRO A 224 -11.42 0.21 -10.49
N SER A 225 -10.76 -0.79 -11.08
CA SER A 225 -11.21 -2.19 -11.09
C SER A 225 -10.69 -3.04 -9.93
N PHE A 226 -9.84 -2.48 -9.08
CA PHE A 226 -9.26 -3.21 -7.96
C PHE A 226 -10.29 -3.38 -6.83
N SER A 227 -10.33 -4.57 -6.23
CA SER A 227 -11.08 -4.79 -5.00
C SER A 227 -10.45 -3.97 -3.85
N PRO A 228 -11.17 -3.80 -2.72
CA PRO A 228 -10.60 -3.13 -1.56
C PRO A 228 -9.28 -3.76 -1.09
N ASP A 229 -9.19 -5.10 -1.11
CA ASP A 229 -7.97 -5.84 -0.75
C ASP A 229 -6.81 -5.47 -1.68
N HIS A 230 -7.01 -5.56 -2.99
CA HIS A 230 -6.00 -5.19 -3.98
C HIS A 230 -5.51 -3.75 -3.79
N LYS A 231 -6.42 -2.81 -3.49
CA LYS A 231 -6.07 -1.40 -3.26
C LYS A 231 -5.27 -1.18 -1.98
N LEU A 232 -5.49 -1.97 -0.93
CA LEU A 232 -4.68 -1.89 0.28
C LEU A 232 -3.32 -2.55 0.10
N THR A 233 -3.25 -3.69 -0.61
CA THR A 233 -2.02 -4.42 -0.83
C THR A 233 -1.07 -3.69 -1.78
N ILE A 234 -1.59 -3.12 -2.88
CA ILE A 234 -0.80 -2.36 -3.89
C ILE A 234 -0.59 -0.90 -3.45
N GLY A 235 -1.56 -0.35 -2.71
CA GLY A 235 -1.64 1.05 -2.35
C GLY A 235 -2.68 1.83 -3.16
N THR A 236 -3.13 2.95 -2.57
CA THR A 236 -4.23 3.75 -3.12
C THR A 236 -3.78 4.79 -4.16
N SER A 237 -2.48 4.96 -4.35
CA SER A 237 -1.89 5.91 -5.29
C SER A 237 -0.52 5.41 -5.77
N TYR A 238 -0.02 6.00 -6.86
CA TYR A 238 1.34 5.72 -7.36
C TYR A 238 2.42 5.99 -6.30
N GLN A 239 2.18 6.92 -5.37
CA GLN A 239 3.13 7.22 -4.29
C GLN A 239 3.47 5.98 -3.43
N SER A 240 2.50 5.09 -3.21
CA SER A 240 2.74 3.85 -2.45
C SER A 240 3.70 2.91 -3.17
N TYR A 241 3.63 2.88 -4.51
CA TYR A 241 4.58 2.12 -5.32
C TYR A 241 5.94 2.84 -5.39
N SER A 242 5.95 4.16 -5.59
CA SER A 242 7.20 4.91 -5.68
C SER A 242 7.97 4.97 -4.37
N SER A 243 7.30 4.91 -3.21
CA SER A 243 7.99 4.82 -1.91
C SER A 243 8.75 3.50 -1.78
N VAL A 244 8.12 2.37 -2.11
CA VAL A 244 8.79 1.05 -2.12
C VAL A 244 9.89 1.00 -3.17
N SER A 245 9.65 1.59 -4.34
CA SER A 245 10.68 1.68 -5.38
C SER A 245 11.84 2.60 -4.99
N GLY A 246 11.60 3.61 -4.14
CA GLY A 246 12.61 4.54 -3.64
C GLY A 246 13.71 3.84 -2.84
N ASN A 247 13.34 2.80 -2.08
CA ASN A 247 14.28 1.94 -1.34
C ASN A 247 15.32 1.24 -2.24
N LEU A 248 15.06 1.13 -3.55
CA LEU A 248 15.98 0.52 -4.51
C LEU A 248 16.95 1.52 -5.16
N HIS A 249 16.77 2.81 -4.87
CA HIS A 249 17.58 3.89 -5.40
C HIS A 249 18.46 4.48 -4.31
N ASN A 250 19.53 5.13 -4.74
CA ASN A 250 20.44 5.81 -3.82
C ASN A 250 19.71 6.98 -3.13
N SER A 251 19.59 6.91 -1.80
CA SER A 251 18.80 7.81 -0.95
C SER A 251 19.66 8.71 -0.05
N ILE A 252 20.90 9.03 -0.46
CA ILE A 252 21.85 9.88 0.32
C ILE A 252 21.25 11.20 0.83
N VAL A 253 20.28 11.78 0.12
CA VAL A 253 19.67 13.08 0.46
C VAL A 253 18.37 12.93 1.27
N ASP A 254 17.76 11.75 1.23
CA ASP A 254 16.49 11.50 1.91
C ASP A 254 16.73 11.10 3.36
N LYS A 255 15.89 11.59 4.27
CA LYS A 255 15.93 11.14 5.65
C LYS A 255 15.41 9.71 5.72
N GLU A 256 16.27 8.76 6.04
CA GLU A 256 15.85 7.38 6.31
C GLU A 256 14.84 7.34 7.45
N VAL A 257 13.79 6.56 7.26
CA VAL A 257 12.82 6.23 8.31
C VAL A 257 13.49 5.23 9.24
N ASP A 258 13.44 5.46 10.55
CA ASP A 258 13.90 4.46 11.52
C ASP A 258 13.02 3.22 11.43
N MET A 259 13.56 2.17 10.80
CA MET A 259 12.91 0.87 10.67
C MET A 259 13.10 0.04 11.94
N ASN A 260 12.11 -0.76 12.29
CA ASN A 260 12.19 -1.73 13.38
C ASN A 260 11.79 -3.14 12.89
N MET A 261 11.97 -4.15 13.75
CA MET A 261 11.62 -5.55 13.42
C MET A 261 10.13 -5.74 13.08
N GLY A 262 9.23 -4.92 13.63
CA GLY A 262 7.81 -4.92 13.28
C GLY A 262 7.57 -4.48 11.83
N ASP A 263 8.36 -3.53 11.32
CA ASP A 263 8.33 -3.14 9.91
C ASP A 263 8.82 -4.28 9.01
N VAL A 264 9.91 -4.96 9.41
CA VAL A 264 10.43 -6.13 8.69
C VAL A 264 9.37 -7.25 8.60
N ASP A 265 8.69 -7.59 9.70
CA ASP A 265 7.59 -8.57 9.71
C ASP A 265 6.39 -8.10 8.84
N ALA A 266 6.11 -6.80 8.80
CA ALA A 266 5.06 -6.27 7.94
C ALA A 266 5.40 -6.42 6.44
N TYR A 267 6.64 -6.16 6.02
CA TYR A 267 7.11 -6.36 4.65
C TYR A 267 7.10 -7.85 4.27
N PHE A 268 7.53 -8.73 5.19
CA PHE A 268 7.44 -10.18 5.04
C PHE A 268 6.00 -10.63 4.76
N GLY A 269 5.05 -10.20 5.59
CA GLY A 269 3.63 -10.49 5.39
C GLY A 269 3.07 -9.91 4.08
N GLN A 270 3.51 -8.72 3.67
CA GLN A 270 3.07 -8.09 2.43
C GLN A 270 3.44 -8.90 1.18
N ILE A 271 4.66 -9.44 1.11
CA ILE A 271 5.10 -10.31 0.01
C ILE A 271 4.20 -11.56 -0.08
N ALA A 272 3.89 -12.19 1.05
CA ALA A 272 3.04 -13.36 1.09
C ALA A 272 1.58 -13.05 0.67
N ILE A 273 1.03 -11.90 1.10
CA ILE A 273 -0.31 -11.45 0.71
C ILE A 273 -0.37 -11.09 -0.78
N LEU A 274 0.63 -10.39 -1.32
CA LEU A 274 0.74 -10.12 -2.76
C LEU A 274 0.74 -11.43 -3.55
N SER A 275 1.57 -12.39 -3.12
CA SER A 275 1.64 -13.72 -3.74
C SER A 275 0.28 -14.43 -3.72
N ALA A 276 -0.44 -14.40 -2.60
CA ALA A 276 -1.77 -14.97 -2.50
C ALA A 276 -2.74 -14.37 -3.53
N HIS A 277 -2.76 -13.05 -3.67
CA HIS A 277 -3.63 -12.38 -4.64
C HIS A 277 -3.26 -12.74 -6.08
N ILE A 278 -1.98 -12.75 -6.44
CA ILE A 278 -1.51 -13.16 -7.77
C ILE A 278 -1.99 -14.57 -8.09
N LEU A 279 -1.74 -15.53 -7.19
CA LEU A 279 -2.12 -16.93 -7.38
C LEU A 279 -3.62 -17.11 -7.58
N LEU A 280 -4.44 -16.38 -6.83
CA LEU A 280 -5.91 -16.43 -6.99
C LEU A 280 -6.35 -15.85 -8.33
N VAL A 281 -5.73 -14.75 -8.79
CA VAL A 281 -6.05 -14.16 -10.09
C VAL A 281 -5.58 -15.06 -11.25
N CYS A 282 -4.38 -15.64 -11.17
CA CYS A 282 -3.89 -16.63 -12.14
C CYS A 282 -4.83 -17.84 -12.24
N LYS A 283 -5.31 -18.33 -11.10
CA LYS A 283 -6.27 -19.45 -11.07
C LYS A 283 -7.60 -19.09 -11.73
N ASP A 284 -8.09 -17.86 -11.50
CA ASP A 284 -9.28 -17.32 -12.16
C ASP A 284 -9.07 -17.19 -13.68
N LEU A 285 -7.90 -16.74 -14.14
CA LEU A 285 -7.54 -16.65 -15.56
C LEU A 285 -7.56 -18.00 -16.27
N LEU A 286 -7.22 -19.08 -15.56
CA LEU A 286 -7.31 -20.46 -16.08
C LEU A 286 -8.73 -21.03 -16.06
N GLY A 287 -9.73 -20.26 -15.59
CA GLY A 287 -11.11 -20.73 -15.44
C GLY A 287 -11.28 -21.77 -14.33
N LYS A 288 -10.29 -21.94 -13.45
CA LYS A 288 -10.30 -22.95 -12.39
C LYS A 288 -10.75 -22.32 -11.07
N LYS A 289 -12.06 -22.24 -10.82
CA LYS A 289 -12.54 -21.71 -9.52
C LYS A 289 -11.97 -22.52 -8.34
N PRO A 290 -11.46 -21.87 -7.28
CA PRO A 290 -10.96 -22.59 -6.10
C PRO A 290 -12.13 -23.18 -5.31
N LYS A 291 -12.49 -24.44 -5.60
CA LYS A 291 -13.58 -25.16 -4.93
C LYS A 291 -13.14 -25.91 -3.68
N LYS A 292 -11.93 -26.49 -3.70
CA LYS A 292 -11.31 -27.27 -2.62
C LYS A 292 -9.79 -27.06 -2.63
N GLY A 293 -9.12 -27.46 -1.55
CA GLY A 293 -7.66 -27.42 -1.40
C GLY A 293 -7.11 -26.09 -0.86
N PHE A 294 -5.79 -26.00 -0.78
CA PHE A 294 -5.03 -24.92 -0.12
C PHE A 294 -5.44 -23.51 -0.60
N LEU A 295 -5.41 -23.24 -1.91
CA LEU A 295 -5.84 -21.93 -2.45
C LEU A 295 -7.33 -21.63 -2.20
N SER A 296 -8.18 -22.65 -2.02
CA SER A 296 -9.57 -22.43 -1.65
C SER A 296 -9.74 -21.98 -0.20
N GLN A 297 -8.87 -22.42 0.71
CA GLN A 297 -8.84 -21.94 2.09
C GLN A 297 -8.40 -20.48 2.12
N ILE A 298 -7.31 -20.14 1.42
CA ILE A 298 -6.81 -18.76 1.28
C ILE A 298 -7.90 -17.84 0.72
N ASN A 299 -8.54 -18.22 -0.40
CA ASN A 299 -9.62 -17.43 -0.98
C ASN A 299 -10.79 -17.20 -0.02
N ARG A 300 -11.10 -18.20 0.83
CA ARG A 300 -12.16 -18.09 1.83
C ARG A 300 -11.79 -17.09 2.92
N VAL A 301 -10.55 -17.11 3.39
CA VAL A 301 -10.05 -16.17 4.39
C VAL A 301 -10.12 -14.75 3.85
N ILE A 302 -9.60 -14.50 2.63
CA ILE A 302 -9.63 -13.18 2.00
C ILE A 302 -11.09 -12.70 1.84
N LYS A 303 -11.99 -13.53 1.32
CA LYS A 303 -13.39 -13.13 1.10
C LYS A 303 -14.20 -12.91 2.36
N LYS A 304 -13.87 -13.57 3.46
CA LYS A 304 -14.55 -13.38 4.76
C LYS A 304 -13.97 -12.20 5.55
N ASN A 305 -12.84 -11.65 5.11
CA ASN A 305 -12.19 -10.58 5.82
C ASN A 305 -12.77 -9.23 5.40
N ASP A 306 -13.63 -8.64 6.23
CA ASP A 306 -14.22 -7.33 5.98
C ASP A 306 -13.28 -6.17 6.35
N PHE A 307 -12.16 -6.46 7.04
CA PHE A 307 -11.21 -5.45 7.52
C PHE A 307 -10.65 -4.57 6.39
N PRO A 308 -10.21 -5.11 5.23
CA PRO A 308 -9.70 -4.30 4.13
C PRO A 308 -10.71 -3.29 3.59
N GLY A 309 -11.98 -3.69 3.44
CA GLY A 309 -13.04 -2.78 3.03
C GLY A 309 -13.26 -1.64 4.02
N GLY A 310 -13.33 -1.98 5.31
CA GLY A 310 -13.49 -1.00 6.39
C GLY A 310 -12.32 -0.03 6.49
N LEU A 311 -11.09 -0.53 6.44
CA LEU A 311 -9.88 0.29 6.51
C LEU A 311 -9.73 1.20 5.28
N LEU A 312 -9.94 0.67 4.07
CA LEU A 312 -9.89 1.47 2.84
C LEU A 312 -10.90 2.61 2.88
N MET A 313 -12.13 2.34 3.33
CA MET A 313 -13.16 3.36 3.47
C MET A 313 -12.77 4.43 4.50
N LYS A 314 -12.15 4.04 5.63
CA LYS A 314 -11.66 5.00 6.64
C LYS A 314 -10.59 5.94 6.07
N ILE A 315 -9.63 5.43 5.29
CA ILE A 315 -8.50 6.22 4.79
C ILE A 315 -8.81 6.99 3.49
N THR A 316 -9.78 6.54 2.69
CA THR A 316 -10.11 7.19 1.40
C THR A 316 -11.43 7.95 1.39
N ASN A 317 -12.39 7.52 2.21
CA ASN A 317 -13.77 8.00 2.19
C ASN A 317 -14.35 8.19 3.60
N PRO A 318 -13.64 8.86 4.53
CA PRO A 318 -14.15 9.06 5.86
C PRO A 318 -15.46 9.86 5.85
N LYS A 319 -16.29 9.60 6.87
CA LYS A 319 -17.58 10.30 7.10
C LYS A 319 -17.35 11.69 7.71
N ILE A 320 -16.57 12.53 7.02
CA ILE A 320 -16.29 13.93 7.36
C ILE A 320 -17.13 14.83 6.45
N LYS A 321 -17.69 15.91 7.01
CA LYS A 321 -18.53 16.90 6.33
C LYS A 321 -17.99 18.32 6.52
N VAL A 322 -18.50 19.26 5.73
CA VAL A 322 -18.20 20.70 5.89
C VAL A 322 -18.66 21.18 7.28
N GLY A 323 -17.77 21.91 7.95
CA GLY A 323 -17.91 22.42 9.31
C GLY A 323 -17.44 21.45 10.40
N ASP A 324 -17.07 20.21 10.07
CA ASP A 324 -16.44 19.31 11.05
C ASP A 324 -15.04 19.81 11.41
N PHE A 325 -14.62 19.55 12.65
CA PHE A 325 -13.30 19.88 13.17
C PHE A 325 -12.38 18.66 13.06
N VAL A 326 -11.20 18.88 12.49
CA VAL A 326 -10.25 17.84 12.14
C VAL A 326 -8.84 18.22 12.55
N ILE A 327 -7.96 17.23 12.63
CA ILE A 327 -6.53 17.41 12.79
C ILE A 327 -5.90 17.23 11.41
N ALA A 328 -5.17 18.25 10.96
CA ALA A 328 -4.38 18.25 9.73
C ALA A 328 -2.97 18.74 10.05
N TYR A 329 -1.95 17.98 9.63
CA TYR A 329 -0.54 18.40 9.70
C TYR A 329 -0.03 18.91 11.06
N GLY A 330 -0.55 18.39 12.18
CA GLY A 330 -0.12 18.80 13.51
C GLY A 330 -1.14 19.64 14.28
N ASP A 331 -2.14 20.19 13.60
CA ASP A 331 -2.99 21.24 14.16
C ASP A 331 -4.48 21.07 13.87
N ILE A 332 -5.31 21.77 14.64
CA ILE A 332 -6.76 21.75 14.53
C ILE A 332 -7.25 22.71 13.44
N ALA A 333 -8.14 22.18 12.60
CA ALA A 333 -8.69 22.90 11.46
C ALA A 333 -10.19 22.60 11.29
N GLU A 334 -10.91 23.49 10.62
CA GLU A 334 -12.30 23.30 10.21
C GLU A 334 -12.37 22.93 8.73
N VAL A 335 -13.17 21.93 8.39
CA VAL A 335 -13.41 21.54 7.00
C VAL A 335 -14.28 22.59 6.31
N ILE A 336 -13.77 23.26 5.29
CA ILE A 336 -14.52 24.27 4.53
C ILE A 336 -15.03 23.73 3.19
N LYS A 337 -14.40 22.68 2.64
CA LYS A 337 -14.84 22.04 1.39
C LYS A 337 -14.52 20.55 1.39
N VAL A 338 -15.40 19.76 0.75
CA VAL A 338 -15.17 18.34 0.46
C VAL A 338 -15.06 18.17 -1.05
N ASN A 339 -13.93 17.65 -1.51
CA ASN A 339 -13.65 17.34 -2.92
C ASN A 339 -13.71 15.81 -3.12
N LYS A 340 -13.95 15.35 -4.36
CA LYS A 340 -13.93 13.93 -4.73
C LYS A 340 -13.14 13.74 -6.02
N SER A 341 -12.20 12.80 -6.03
CA SER A 341 -11.38 12.49 -7.20
C SER A 341 -12.13 11.57 -8.19
N LYS A 342 -11.57 11.41 -9.40
CA LYS A 342 -12.06 10.44 -10.40
C LYS A 342 -12.04 8.97 -9.92
N PHE A 343 -11.23 8.67 -8.89
CA PHE A 343 -11.17 7.35 -8.25
C PHE A 343 -12.18 7.19 -7.12
N GLY A 344 -12.98 8.22 -6.84
CA GLY A 344 -13.96 8.24 -5.78
C GLY A 344 -13.37 8.45 -4.38
N TYR A 345 -12.12 8.89 -4.26
CA TYR A 345 -11.50 9.23 -2.97
C TYR A 345 -11.79 10.68 -2.60
N LYS A 346 -11.96 10.94 -1.30
CA LYS A 346 -12.19 12.30 -0.80
C LYS A 346 -10.88 13.02 -0.51
N SER A 347 -10.90 14.32 -0.75
CA SER A 347 -9.97 15.28 -0.16
C SER A 347 -10.76 16.41 0.49
N PHE A 348 -10.13 17.13 1.40
CA PHE A 348 -10.78 18.16 2.19
C PHE A 348 -9.94 19.42 2.16
N ARG A 349 -10.59 20.54 1.84
CA ARG A 349 -10.01 21.85 2.12
C ARG A 349 -10.34 22.21 3.55
N VAL A 350 -9.31 22.56 4.31
CA VAL A 350 -9.42 22.90 5.72
C VAL A 350 -8.89 24.31 5.96
N LYS A 351 -9.47 24.99 6.95
CA LYS A 351 -8.99 26.26 7.46
C LYS A 351 -8.42 26.04 8.85
N TYR A 352 -7.16 26.36 9.06
CA TYR A 352 -6.53 26.26 10.37
C TYR A 352 -7.22 27.21 11.35
N LEU A 353 -7.50 26.71 12.56
CA LEU A 353 -8.04 27.56 13.63
C LEU A 353 -6.93 28.22 14.43
N GLY A 354 -5.79 27.52 14.58
CA GLY A 354 -4.61 27.98 15.29
C GLY A 354 -3.56 28.58 14.36
N ASN A 355 -2.29 28.42 14.75
CA ASN A 355 -1.18 28.88 13.95
C ASN A 355 -0.92 27.89 12.82
N PRO A 356 -1.09 28.30 11.55
CA PRO A 356 -0.86 27.38 10.44
C PRO A 356 0.59 26.85 10.50
N PRO A 357 0.82 25.60 10.08
CA PRO A 357 2.16 25.01 10.09
C PRO A 357 3.21 25.83 9.34
N LEU A 358 2.76 26.60 8.33
CA LEU A 358 3.57 27.52 7.56
C LEU A 358 2.95 28.92 7.58
N PRO A 359 3.75 29.98 7.83
CA PRO A 359 3.27 31.36 7.78
C PRO A 359 2.60 31.69 6.44
N GLY A 360 1.44 32.32 6.48
CA GLY A 360 0.69 32.74 5.29
C GLY A 360 -0.26 31.69 4.68
N ILE A 361 -0.18 30.42 5.09
CA ILE A 361 -1.06 29.35 4.59
C ILE A 361 -2.19 29.07 5.59
N SER A 362 -3.20 29.94 5.60
CA SER A 362 -4.36 29.80 6.50
C SER A 362 -5.35 28.70 6.09
N GLU A 363 -5.32 28.29 4.83
CA GLU A 363 -6.17 27.24 4.25
C GLU A 363 -5.33 26.32 3.36
N ASP A 364 -5.61 25.02 3.39
CA ASP A 364 -4.90 24.04 2.56
C ASP A 364 -5.79 22.82 2.22
N GLU A 365 -5.39 22.01 1.24
CA GLU A 365 -6.10 20.81 0.80
C GLU A 365 -5.33 19.53 1.08
N PHE A 366 -5.99 18.59 1.78
CA PHE A 366 -5.40 17.30 2.10
C PHE A 366 -6.23 16.14 1.57
N ALA A 367 -5.54 15.09 1.10
CA ALA A 367 -6.19 13.80 0.87
C ALA A 367 -6.72 13.23 2.19
N ALA A 368 -7.83 12.48 2.14
CA ALA A 368 -8.50 11.93 3.32
C ALA A 368 -7.57 11.23 4.33
N ARG A 369 -6.54 10.53 3.85
CA ARG A 369 -5.62 9.77 4.70
C ARG A 369 -4.75 10.62 5.63
N TYR A 370 -4.59 11.91 5.34
CA TYR A 370 -3.80 12.85 6.13
C TYR A 370 -4.64 13.67 7.10
N ILE A 371 -5.95 13.40 7.18
CA ILE A 371 -6.87 14.11 8.07
C ILE A 371 -7.47 13.12 9.07
N LYS A 372 -7.42 13.49 10.35
CA LYS A 372 -8.08 12.74 11.43
C LYS A 372 -9.25 13.55 11.97
N ILE A 373 -10.43 12.92 12.06
CA ILE A 373 -11.58 13.59 12.65
C ILE A 373 -11.34 13.85 14.14
N TYR A 374 -11.58 15.08 14.57
CA TYR A 374 -11.46 15.47 15.97
C TYR A 374 -12.84 15.54 16.63
N LYS A 375 -13.72 16.38 16.06
CA LYS A 375 -15.10 16.53 16.51
C LYS A 375 -16.02 16.85 15.34
N ARG A 376 -17.24 16.32 15.36
CA ARG A 376 -18.24 16.63 14.34
C ARG A 376 -19.08 17.82 14.76
N LYS A 377 -19.40 18.68 13.79
CA LYS A 377 -20.33 19.79 13.98
C LYS A 377 -21.71 19.32 14.42
N ILE A 378 -22.16 18.21 13.84
CA ILE A 378 -23.47 17.61 14.13
C ILE A 378 -23.58 17.10 15.57
N ASP A 379 -22.46 16.79 16.22
CA ASP A 379 -22.46 16.29 17.60
C ASP A 379 -22.35 17.43 18.63
N ILE A 380 -21.73 18.56 18.26
CA ILE A 380 -21.46 19.68 19.17
C ILE A 380 -22.58 20.71 19.15
N VAL A 381 -22.97 21.20 17.96
CA VAL A 381 -23.87 22.36 17.84
C VAL A 381 -25.25 22.10 18.47
N PRO A 382 -25.89 20.92 18.26
CA PRO A 382 -27.18 20.63 18.90
C PRO A 382 -27.07 20.56 20.42
N LYS A 383 -26.03 19.95 20.97
CA LYS A 383 -25.82 19.83 22.43
C LYS A 383 -25.63 21.18 23.09
N ILE A 384 -24.82 22.06 22.49
CA ILE A 384 -24.61 23.41 23.03
C ILE A 384 -25.91 24.21 22.95
N ARG A 385 -26.65 24.10 21.85
CA ARG A 385 -27.97 24.74 21.72
C ARG A 385 -28.92 24.28 22.81
N GLU A 386 -28.98 22.98 23.08
CA GLU A 386 -29.84 22.40 24.11
C GLU A 386 -29.48 22.94 25.50
N ILE A 387 -28.19 22.98 25.85
CA ILE A 387 -27.70 23.57 27.11
C ILE A 387 -28.07 25.05 27.22
N ILE A 388 -27.94 25.83 26.14
CA ILE A 388 -28.32 27.25 26.14
C ILE A 388 -29.84 27.40 26.33
N MET A 389 -30.65 26.57 25.67
CA MET A 389 -32.11 26.64 25.77
C MET A 389 -32.61 26.20 27.16
N GLN A 390 -31.96 25.23 27.80
CA GLN A 390 -32.28 24.82 29.17
C GLN A 390 -32.01 25.93 30.18
N ASN A 391 -30.90 26.66 30.04
CA ASN A 391 -30.53 27.73 30.97
C ASN A 391 -31.13 29.10 30.62
N THR A 392 -31.52 29.30 29.35
CA THR A 392 -32.10 30.56 28.84
C THR A 392 -33.16 30.29 27.76
N PRO A 393 -34.39 29.90 28.13
CA PRO A 393 -35.43 29.42 27.21
C PRO A 393 -35.85 30.45 26.14
N ASN A 394 -35.79 31.74 26.45
CA ASN A 394 -36.22 32.82 25.57
C ASN A 394 -35.10 33.40 24.70
N PHE A 395 -33.88 32.85 24.77
CA PHE A 395 -32.75 33.37 24.02
C PHE A 395 -32.76 32.90 22.57
N LYS A 396 -32.75 33.84 21.62
CA LYS A 396 -32.69 33.51 20.19
C LYS A 396 -31.29 33.02 19.80
N VAL A 397 -31.12 31.70 19.76
CA VAL A 397 -29.84 31.05 19.49
C VAL A 397 -29.42 31.19 18.02
N ASN A 398 -28.32 31.91 17.77
CA ASN A 398 -27.72 32.00 16.43
C ASN A 398 -26.60 30.95 16.25
N ASN A 399 -26.77 30.07 15.28
CA ASN A 399 -25.80 29.00 14.98
C ASN A 399 -24.41 29.51 14.58
N LYS A 400 -24.31 30.68 13.95
CA LYS A 400 -23.02 31.28 13.60
C LYS A 400 -22.24 31.66 14.85
N LYS A 401 -22.92 32.30 15.81
CA LYS A 401 -22.31 32.66 17.11
C LYS A 401 -21.90 31.43 17.91
N ILE A 402 -22.72 30.37 17.92
CA ILE A 402 -22.31 29.09 18.55
C ILE A 402 -21.04 28.57 17.90
N LEU A 403 -20.97 28.53 16.57
CA LEU A 403 -19.79 28.02 15.86
C LEU A 403 -18.55 28.87 16.13
N ASP A 404 -18.66 30.20 16.17
CA ASP A 404 -17.55 31.09 16.51
C ASP A 404 -17.04 30.85 17.93
N SER A 405 -17.96 30.68 18.90
CA SER A 405 -17.60 30.30 20.27
C SER A 405 -16.95 28.92 20.33
N VAL A 406 -17.49 27.93 19.62
CA VAL A 406 -16.92 26.57 19.55
C VAL A 406 -15.51 26.60 18.95
N ARG A 407 -15.26 27.37 17.89
CA ARG A 407 -13.93 27.53 17.30
C ARG A 407 -12.94 28.06 18.34
N LYS A 408 -13.31 29.13 19.04
CA LYS A 408 -12.47 29.75 20.07
C LYS A 408 -12.17 28.77 21.21
N THR A 409 -13.19 28.11 21.75
CA THR A 409 -13.02 27.12 22.83
C THR A 409 -12.17 25.94 22.38
N LEU A 410 -12.40 25.40 21.17
CA LEU A 410 -11.60 24.30 20.65
C LEU A 410 -10.12 24.69 20.48
N LEU A 411 -9.85 25.90 19.99
CA LEU A 411 -8.49 26.41 19.86
C LEU A 411 -7.81 26.58 21.22
N GLU A 412 -8.50 27.19 22.18
CA GLU A 412 -7.99 27.37 23.54
C GLU A 412 -7.73 26.02 24.23
N SER A 413 -8.66 25.06 24.11
CA SER A 413 -8.44 23.71 24.64
C SER A 413 -7.27 23.00 23.95
N TRP A 414 -7.09 23.23 22.65
CA TRP A 414 -6.02 22.63 21.85
C TRP A 414 -4.64 23.14 22.28
N GLU A 415 -4.49 24.45 22.45
CA GLU A 415 -3.21 25.09 22.79
C GLU A 415 -2.89 25.03 24.30
N GLU A 416 -3.87 25.36 25.15
CA GLU A 416 -3.67 25.58 26.59
C GLU A 416 -4.07 24.39 27.48
N MET A 417 -5.10 23.61 27.13
CA MET A 417 -5.62 22.54 28.00
C MET A 417 -5.02 21.15 27.75
N GLY A 418 -3.96 21.05 26.95
CA GLY A 418 -3.26 19.79 26.71
C GLY A 418 -3.93 18.85 25.68
N PHE A 419 -4.95 19.32 24.94
CA PHE A 419 -5.69 18.44 24.02
C PHE A 419 -4.86 18.03 22.80
N LYS A 420 -3.95 18.89 22.35
CA LYS A 420 -2.97 18.58 21.31
C LYS A 420 -2.08 17.41 21.73
N GLU A 421 -1.46 17.50 22.90
CA GLU A 421 -0.57 16.49 23.46
C GLU A 421 -1.30 15.14 23.62
N ARG A 422 -2.55 15.18 24.09
CA ARG A 422 -3.39 13.98 24.21
C ARG A 422 -3.71 13.36 22.86
N ALA A 423 -4.00 14.17 21.84
CA ALA A 423 -4.25 13.68 20.49
C ALA A 423 -3.03 12.96 19.88
N TYR A 424 -1.83 13.31 20.34
CA TYR A 424 -0.54 12.70 19.97
C TYR A 424 -0.01 11.68 21.00
N GLY A 425 -0.84 11.23 21.96
CA GLY A 425 -0.47 10.17 22.90
C GLY A 425 0.50 10.59 24.02
N ARG A 426 0.78 11.89 24.18
CA ARG A 426 1.64 12.43 25.25
C ARG A 426 0.80 12.75 26.49
N ILE A 427 0.35 11.71 27.18
CA ILE A 427 -0.65 11.82 28.26
C ILE A 427 -0.12 12.65 29.44
N ASP A 428 1.13 12.47 29.84
CA ASP A 428 1.72 13.17 30.99
C ASP A 428 1.82 14.68 30.76
N LEU A 429 2.27 15.07 29.57
CA LEU A 429 2.32 16.48 29.16
C LEU A 429 0.93 17.10 29.05
N ALA A 430 -0.05 16.33 28.57
CA ALA A 430 -1.44 16.77 28.51
C ALA A 430 -2.01 17.03 29.92
N GLN A 431 -1.73 16.16 30.88
CA GLN A 431 -2.16 16.32 32.28
C GLN A 431 -1.53 17.54 32.94
N LYS A 432 -0.23 17.75 32.72
CA LYS A 432 0.48 18.93 33.24
C LYS A 432 -0.12 20.23 32.72
N LYS A 433 -0.35 20.35 31.40
CA LYS A 433 -1.00 21.53 30.81
C LYS A 433 -2.41 21.77 31.35
N LEU A 434 -3.18 20.70 31.56
CA LEU A 434 -4.52 20.82 32.15
C LEU A 434 -4.46 21.35 33.58
N GLN A 435 -3.51 20.90 34.40
CA GLN A 435 -3.31 21.41 35.76
C GLN A 435 -2.89 22.88 35.77
N GLU A 436 -1.97 23.28 34.89
CA GLU A 436 -1.56 24.68 34.71
C GLU A 436 -2.74 25.57 34.30
N PHE A 437 -3.58 25.09 33.37
CA PHE A 437 -4.79 25.81 32.94
C PHE A 437 -5.79 26.00 34.08
N ILE A 438 -6.05 24.96 34.88
CA ILE A 438 -6.94 25.02 36.05
C ILE A 438 -6.38 25.99 37.09
N ALA A 439 -5.08 25.93 37.40
CA ALA A 439 -4.45 26.83 38.37
C ALA A 439 -4.53 28.31 37.94
N LYS A 440 -4.39 28.59 36.64
CA LYS A 440 -4.51 29.94 36.07
C LYS A 440 -5.93 30.51 36.14
N HIS A 441 -6.96 29.67 36.03
CA HIS A 441 -8.37 30.11 35.97
C HIS A 441 -9.15 29.93 37.27
N ASN A 442 -8.62 29.16 38.23
CA ASN A 442 -9.15 29.00 39.59
C ASN A 442 -8.04 29.20 40.65
N PRO A 443 -7.53 30.43 40.84
CA PRO A 443 -6.44 30.70 41.79
C PRO A 443 -6.83 30.46 43.27
N LYS A 444 -8.11 30.23 43.58
CA LYS A 444 -8.62 30.06 44.96
C LYS A 444 -8.60 28.61 45.50
N GLN A 445 -8.01 27.65 44.79
CA GLN A 445 -7.86 26.27 45.30
C GLN A 445 -6.43 25.90 45.74
N ASN A 446 -5.44 26.79 45.59
CA ASN A 446 -4.08 26.60 46.10
C ASN A 446 -3.81 27.43 47.37
N ILE A 447 -4.74 27.38 48.33
CA ILE A 447 -4.46 27.73 49.73
C ILE A 447 -5.12 26.65 50.59
N GLN A 448 -4.33 25.63 50.92
CA GLN A 448 -4.44 24.90 52.17
C GLN A 448 -3.05 24.87 52.80
#